data_AF-A0A6V8N2S0-F1
#
_entry.id   AF-A0A6V8N2S0-F1
#
_cell.length_a   1.000
_cell.length_b   1.000
_cell.length_c   1.000
_cell.angle_alpha   90.00
_cell.angle_beta   90.00
_cell.angle_gamma   90.00
#
_symmetry.space_group_name_H-M   'P 1'
#
loop_
_entity.id
_entity.type
_entity.pdbx_description
1 polymer ?
#
loop_
_entity_poly.entity_id
_entity_poly.type
_entity_poly.pdbx_seq_one_letter_code
_entity_poly.pdbx_strand_id
1 'polypeptide(L)'
;MYLRNNRGFTLVEVLVAMGIFLTIMMITASSFESIAKHTVQQSKSAETLQEGIVGLEVLRSDLKQAGFGLPWTVTGIGAGYKEAQIATGDYPAAGFWPATTPPGSATNWVTSFNDAPSSAPRAVQSANTAFNVGSDGQGSKYLVIKSMLVGTSTAARKWTNVAYANGTRKATLQWTDSSRNFASDDRVVVVKNSLTSVPPARQLLTSAGTFSTTFANFTTLTTNHLDGDSYEVYGVDRVDPSAPFNRADFYVMTPASGMPAECAPHTGILYKGVLNHATGSFTQIPLLDCVADLQVVYGVDASLSGTGTVNDHLTDLSGKSAEDIRNQVCEIRVYLLSHEGKKDLGYTYPSPYVTVGENFGGSVKGRTFDLQTQVGTDWQHYRWKVHTIVVRPKNLF
;
A
#
# COMPACT_ATOMS: atom_id res chain seq x y z
N MET A 1 16.92 45.35 72.14
CA MET A 1 15.91 44.79 71.23
C MET A 1 16.56 43.68 70.42
N TYR A 2 16.37 42.43 70.81
CA TYR A 2 16.44 41.20 70.00
C TYR A 2 16.12 40.05 70.96
N LEU A 3 14.83 39.71 71.08
CA LEU A 3 14.38 38.52 71.80
C LEU A 3 14.80 37.29 70.97
N ARG A 4 15.91 36.66 71.36
CA ARG A 4 16.42 35.44 70.74
C ARG A 4 15.63 34.26 71.31
N ASN A 5 14.68 33.78 70.53
CA ASN A 5 13.79 32.68 70.89
C ASN A 5 14.55 31.33 70.79
N ASN A 6 15.02 30.80 71.91
CA ASN A 6 15.67 29.48 72.00
C ASN A 6 14.63 28.36 72.18
N ARG A 7 13.89 28.01 71.11
CA ARG A 7 13.11 26.77 71.08
C ARG A 7 13.94 25.68 70.39
N GLY A 8 14.42 24.71 71.17
CA GLY A 8 15.01 23.49 70.62
C GLY A 8 13.91 22.54 70.15
N PHE A 9 14.10 21.91 68.99
CA PHE A 9 13.18 20.90 68.47
C PHE A 9 13.21 19.66 69.36
N THR A 10 12.04 19.15 69.74
CA THR A 10 11.96 17.88 70.48
C THR A 10 12.14 16.71 69.50
N LEU A 11 12.72 15.60 69.96
CA LEU A 11 12.92 14.40 69.13
C LEU A 11 11.59 13.88 68.56
N VAL A 12 10.50 14.05 69.31
CA VAL A 12 9.13 13.73 68.88
C VAL A 12 8.68 14.60 67.71
N GLU A 13 9.00 15.89 67.72
CA GLU A 13 8.60 16.84 66.67
C GLU A 13 9.32 16.55 65.33
N VAL A 14 10.58 16.13 65.39
CA VAL A 14 11.34 15.66 64.20
C VAL A 14 10.77 14.34 63.68
N LEU A 15 10.40 13.42 64.57
CA LEU A 15 9.83 12.11 64.19
C LEU A 15 8.44 12.27 63.54
N VAL A 16 7.60 13.17 64.08
CA VAL A 16 6.30 13.51 63.50
C VAL A 16 6.47 14.20 62.15
N ALA A 17 7.40 15.15 62.02
CA ALA A 17 7.67 15.84 60.75
C ALA A 17 8.15 14.88 59.65
N MET A 18 9.05 13.95 59.98
CA MET A 18 9.51 12.91 59.05
C MET A 18 8.36 11.97 58.65
N GLY A 19 7.51 11.58 59.61
CA GLY A 19 6.34 10.75 59.34
C GLY A 19 5.36 11.41 58.36
N ILE A 20 5.06 12.69 58.56
CA ILE A 20 4.19 13.47 57.64
C ILE A 20 4.84 13.64 56.27
N PHE A 21 6.15 13.89 56.22
CA PHE A 21 6.85 14.04 54.95
C PHE A 21 6.85 12.74 54.13
N LEU A 22 7.07 11.59 54.77
CA LEU A 22 7.04 10.28 54.10
C LEU A 22 5.65 9.96 53.54
N THR A 23 4.57 10.25 54.26
CA THR A 23 3.21 10.02 53.77
C THR A 23 2.89 10.91 52.57
N ILE A 24 3.26 12.19 52.61
CA ILE A 24 3.09 13.11 51.48
C ILE A 24 3.93 12.64 50.27
N MET A 25 5.15 12.16 50.49
CA MET A 25 6.01 11.66 49.42
C MET A 25 5.44 10.39 48.77
N MET A 26 4.82 9.47 49.53
CA MET A 26 4.15 8.30 48.96
C MET A 26 2.92 8.68 48.10
N ILE A 27 2.09 9.61 48.57
CA ILE A 27 0.90 10.07 47.84
C ILE A 27 1.32 10.77 46.53
N THR A 28 2.36 11.62 46.58
CA THR A 28 2.87 12.29 45.39
C THR A 28 3.57 11.34 44.42
N ALA A 29 4.32 10.34 44.91
CA ALA A 29 4.95 9.33 44.06
C ALA A 29 3.92 8.51 43.27
N SER A 30 2.87 8.01 43.93
CA SER A 30 1.79 7.27 43.24
C SER A 30 1.03 8.12 42.21
N SER A 31 0.83 9.41 42.51
CA SER A 31 0.24 10.36 41.56
C SER A 31 1.14 10.58 40.35
N PHE A 32 2.44 10.76 40.59
CA PHE A 32 3.44 10.93 39.53
C PHE A 32 3.53 9.70 38.63
N GLU A 33 3.51 8.49 39.19
CA GLU A 33 3.48 7.24 38.40
C GLU A 33 2.27 7.18 37.47
N SER A 34 1.08 7.54 37.98
CA SER A 34 -0.14 7.57 37.18
C SER A 34 -0.02 8.58 36.02
N ILE A 35 0.40 9.81 36.33
CA ILE A 35 0.60 10.87 35.32
C ILE A 35 1.63 10.42 34.29
N ALA A 36 2.77 9.90 34.71
CA ALA A 36 3.82 9.42 33.82
C ALA A 36 3.32 8.30 32.90
N LYS A 37 2.56 7.32 33.43
CA LYS A 37 1.97 6.24 32.62
C LYS A 37 1.01 6.80 31.56
N HIS A 38 0.15 7.74 31.94
CA HIS A 38 -0.78 8.40 31.01
C HIS A 38 -0.05 9.21 29.94
N THR A 39 0.97 9.99 30.30
CA THR A 39 1.76 10.76 29.35
C THR A 39 2.48 9.86 28.35
N VAL A 40 3.10 8.77 28.81
CA VAL A 40 3.74 7.80 27.91
C VAL A 40 2.73 7.15 26.98
N GLN A 41 1.54 6.79 27.47
CA GLN A 41 0.48 6.21 26.64
C GLN A 41 0.01 7.19 25.56
N GLN A 42 -0.23 8.45 25.93
CA GLN A 42 -0.68 9.49 25.01
C GLN A 42 0.40 9.81 23.98
N SER A 43 1.66 9.91 24.39
CA SER A 43 2.78 10.13 23.48
C SER A 43 2.88 9.01 22.45
N LYS A 44 2.78 7.76 22.89
CA LYS A 44 2.86 6.60 21.99
C LYS A 44 1.66 6.48 21.05
N SER A 45 0.46 6.74 21.53
CA SER A 45 -0.72 6.80 20.68
C SER A 45 -0.61 7.92 19.63
N ALA A 46 -0.07 9.09 19.99
CA ALA A 46 0.14 10.19 19.05
C ALA A 46 1.19 9.86 17.97
N GLU A 47 2.28 9.19 18.35
CA GLU A 47 3.33 8.72 17.42
C GLU A 47 2.74 7.74 16.39
N THR A 48 2.06 6.68 16.85
CA THR A 48 1.41 5.68 15.98
C THR A 48 0.39 6.33 15.03
N LEU A 49 -0.35 7.34 15.51
CA LEU A 49 -1.32 8.07 14.69
C LEU A 49 -0.64 8.88 13.57
N GLN A 50 0.46 9.56 13.86
CA GLN A 50 1.18 10.38 12.87
C GLN A 50 1.81 9.52 11.79
N GLU A 51 2.50 8.45 12.18
CA GLU A 51 3.11 7.49 11.26
C GLU A 51 2.05 6.80 10.39
N GLY A 52 0.95 6.37 11.03
CA GLY A 52 -0.16 5.74 10.34
C GLY A 52 -0.82 6.65 9.30
N ILE A 53 -1.00 7.94 9.57
CA ILE A 53 -1.57 8.88 8.59
C ILE A 53 -0.70 8.95 7.32
N VAL A 54 0.63 9.03 7.48
CA VAL A 54 1.53 9.12 6.32
C VAL A 54 1.51 7.82 5.52
N GLY A 55 1.61 6.66 6.18
CA GLY A 55 1.57 5.37 5.51
C GLY A 55 0.25 5.09 4.78
N LEU A 56 -0.87 5.44 5.42
CA LEU A 56 -2.20 5.28 4.82
C LEU A 56 -2.44 6.25 3.65
N GLU A 57 -1.86 7.45 3.67
CA GLU A 57 -1.92 8.36 2.50
C GLU A 57 -1.06 7.87 1.34
N VAL A 58 0.07 7.20 1.58
CA VAL A 58 0.84 6.53 0.51
C VAL A 58 -0.02 5.45 -0.15
N LEU A 59 -0.64 4.58 0.64
CA LEU A 59 -1.55 3.55 0.14
C LEU A 59 -2.73 4.17 -0.65
N ARG A 60 -3.39 5.19 -0.09
CA ARG A 60 -4.50 5.89 -0.74
C ARG A 60 -4.08 6.52 -2.08
N SER A 61 -2.91 7.13 -2.12
CA SER A 61 -2.36 7.77 -3.32
C SER A 61 -2.10 6.75 -4.42
N ASP A 62 -1.52 5.60 -4.09
CA ASP A 62 -1.23 4.53 -5.05
C ASP A 62 -2.53 3.88 -5.57
N LEU A 63 -3.50 3.64 -4.69
CA LEU A 63 -4.85 3.18 -5.07
C LEU A 63 -5.51 4.11 -6.09
N LYS A 64 -5.38 5.42 -5.90
CA LYS A 64 -5.95 6.42 -6.81
C LYS A 64 -5.28 6.43 -8.18
N GLN A 65 -4.02 6.01 -8.23
CA GLN A 65 -3.18 6.00 -9.43
C GLN A 65 -3.11 4.61 -10.09
N ALA A 66 -3.85 3.63 -9.58
CA ALA A 66 -4.00 2.33 -10.22
C ALA A 66 -4.41 2.50 -11.69
N GLY A 67 -3.71 1.80 -12.58
CA GLY A 67 -3.96 1.87 -14.03
C GLY A 67 -3.34 3.05 -14.77
N PHE A 68 -2.74 4.02 -14.07
CA PHE A 68 -2.14 5.18 -14.73
C PHE A 68 -0.99 4.76 -15.65
N GLY A 69 -1.04 5.23 -16.90
CA GLY A 69 -0.04 4.95 -17.93
C GLY A 69 0.04 3.51 -18.43
N LEU A 70 -0.78 2.57 -17.92
CA LEU A 70 -0.71 1.17 -18.35
C LEU A 70 -1.11 0.98 -19.82
N PRO A 71 -0.35 0.21 -20.61
CA PRO A 71 -0.76 -0.15 -21.95
C PRO A 71 -1.95 -1.13 -21.92
N TRP A 72 -2.88 -0.97 -22.86
CA TRP A 72 -4.02 -1.86 -23.02
C TRP A 72 -3.74 -2.98 -24.00
N THR A 73 -2.79 -2.75 -24.90
CA THR A 73 -2.32 -3.73 -25.87
C THR A 73 -0.81 -3.78 -25.81
N VAL A 74 -0.28 -4.98 -25.59
CA VAL A 74 1.14 -5.27 -25.52
C VAL A 74 1.48 -6.21 -26.66
N THR A 75 2.07 -5.67 -27.73
CA THR A 75 2.43 -6.44 -28.93
C THR A 75 3.83 -6.07 -29.41
N GLY A 76 4.49 -7.00 -30.12
CA GLY A 76 5.81 -6.74 -30.70
C GLY A 76 6.98 -6.75 -29.72
N ILE A 77 6.79 -7.21 -28.47
CA ILE A 77 7.90 -7.47 -27.54
C ILE A 77 8.48 -8.85 -27.86
N GLY A 78 9.75 -8.92 -28.24
CA GLY A 78 10.39 -10.16 -28.72
C GLY A 78 10.45 -11.25 -27.65
N ALA A 79 11.23 -11.02 -26.59
CA ALA A 79 11.39 -11.97 -25.48
C ALA A 79 10.32 -11.83 -24.37
N GLY A 80 9.31 -10.98 -24.58
CA GLY A 80 8.38 -10.55 -23.55
C GLY A 80 9.01 -9.67 -22.47
N TYR A 81 8.19 -9.19 -21.55
CA TYR A 81 8.61 -8.46 -20.37
C TYR A 81 8.62 -9.35 -19.12
N LYS A 82 9.32 -8.92 -18.08
CA LYS A 82 9.46 -9.65 -16.81
C LYS A 82 9.03 -8.75 -15.65
N GLU A 83 8.10 -9.25 -14.85
CA GLU A 83 7.68 -8.62 -13.60
C GLU A 83 8.48 -9.19 -12.42
N ALA A 84 7.80 -9.45 -11.29
CA ALA A 84 8.42 -10.03 -10.12
C ALA A 84 9.02 -11.41 -10.43
N GLN A 85 10.24 -11.67 -9.94
CA GLN A 85 10.99 -12.90 -10.14
C GLN A 85 11.42 -13.50 -8.80
N ILE A 86 11.42 -14.84 -8.72
CA ILE A 86 11.53 -15.60 -7.46
C ILE A 86 12.93 -15.50 -6.82
N ALA A 87 13.97 -15.26 -7.61
CA ALA A 87 15.32 -15.74 -7.29
C ALA A 87 16.17 -14.87 -6.35
N THR A 88 15.67 -13.74 -5.85
CA THR A 88 16.51 -12.80 -5.09
C THR A 88 15.70 -11.98 -4.08
N GLY A 89 15.97 -12.12 -2.78
CA GLY A 89 15.62 -11.11 -1.76
C GLY A 89 14.21 -11.18 -1.12
N ASP A 90 13.86 -10.09 -0.43
CA ASP A 90 12.84 -9.94 0.62
C ASP A 90 11.38 -10.19 0.16
N TYR A 91 11.00 -11.46 0.05
CA TYR A 91 9.61 -11.89 -0.13
C TYR A 91 9.05 -12.54 1.14
N PRO A 92 7.72 -12.46 1.38
CA PRO A 92 7.09 -13.26 2.42
C PRO A 92 7.39 -14.75 2.21
N ALA A 93 7.81 -15.44 3.26
CA ALA A 93 8.20 -16.85 3.21
C ALA A 93 7.08 -17.75 2.66
N ALA A 94 7.39 -18.97 2.22
CA ALA A 94 6.41 -19.88 1.61
C ALA A 94 5.16 -20.13 2.49
N GLY A 95 5.31 -20.15 3.82
CA GLY A 95 4.19 -20.28 4.77
C GLY A 95 3.27 -19.05 4.90
N PHE A 96 3.61 -17.94 4.23
CA PHE A 96 2.77 -16.75 4.15
C PHE A 96 1.53 -16.95 3.27
N TRP A 97 1.52 -17.96 2.41
CA TRP A 97 0.47 -18.18 1.43
C TRP A 97 -0.38 -19.41 1.78
N PRO A 98 -1.71 -19.38 1.59
CA PRO A 98 -2.55 -20.53 1.90
C PRO A 98 -2.26 -21.71 0.96
N ALA A 99 -2.28 -22.93 1.51
CA ALA A 99 -1.98 -24.15 0.76
C ALA A 99 -3.09 -24.58 -0.23
N THR A 100 -4.29 -24.00 -0.13
CA THR A 100 -5.53 -24.48 -0.80
C THR A 100 -5.92 -23.70 -2.04
N THR A 101 -5.21 -22.63 -2.42
CA THR A 101 -5.38 -22.01 -3.75
C THR A 101 -4.45 -22.72 -4.73
N PRO A 102 -4.94 -23.39 -5.78
CA PRO A 102 -4.07 -23.84 -6.85
C PRO A 102 -3.84 -22.67 -7.81
N PRO A 103 -2.63 -22.10 -7.98
CA PRO A 103 -2.29 -21.45 -9.23
C PRO A 103 -1.72 -22.53 -10.15
N GLY A 104 -2.26 -22.66 -11.36
CA GLY A 104 -1.76 -23.60 -12.35
C GLY A 104 -0.22 -23.60 -12.41
N SER A 105 0.39 -24.70 -11.95
CA SER A 105 1.81 -25.05 -12.08
C SER A 105 2.90 -24.10 -11.57
N ALA A 106 2.59 -23.02 -10.84
CA ALA A 106 3.62 -22.20 -10.21
C ALA A 106 3.66 -22.49 -8.71
N THR A 107 4.76 -23.09 -8.24
CA THR A 107 5.15 -23.17 -6.82
C THR A 107 5.43 -21.78 -6.20
N ASN A 108 4.87 -20.70 -6.77
CA ASN A 108 5.20 -19.32 -6.43
C ASN A 108 4.03 -18.34 -6.61
N TRP A 109 3.54 -17.86 -5.46
CA TRP A 109 2.38 -16.98 -5.32
C TRP A 109 2.62 -15.52 -5.71
N VAL A 110 3.87 -15.03 -5.77
CA VAL A 110 4.13 -13.65 -6.23
C VAL A 110 3.99 -13.57 -7.75
N THR A 111 4.46 -14.61 -8.44
CA THR A 111 4.39 -14.70 -9.90
C THR A 111 2.98 -14.97 -10.44
N SER A 112 2.05 -15.45 -9.61
CA SER A 112 0.65 -15.65 -10.03
C SER A 112 -0.09 -14.34 -10.33
N PHE A 113 0.42 -13.22 -9.81
CA PHE A 113 -0.07 -11.87 -10.13
C PHE A 113 0.62 -11.23 -11.35
N ASN A 114 1.61 -11.91 -11.94
CA ASN A 114 2.26 -11.43 -13.16
C ASN A 114 1.29 -11.55 -14.35
N ASP A 115 1.34 -10.57 -15.25
CA ASP A 115 0.71 -10.54 -16.58
C ASP A 115 1.75 -10.75 -17.70
N ALA A 116 3.04 -10.75 -17.33
CA ALA A 116 4.13 -11.22 -18.16
C ALA A 116 3.83 -12.60 -18.78
N PRO A 117 4.36 -12.91 -19.99
CA PRO A 117 5.38 -12.15 -20.71
C PRO A 117 4.83 -11.10 -21.69
N SER A 118 3.55 -11.14 -22.05
CA SER A 118 3.01 -10.30 -23.13
C SER A 118 1.54 -9.90 -22.95
N SER A 119 0.92 -10.21 -21.82
CA SER A 119 -0.48 -9.81 -21.59
C SER A 119 -0.55 -8.35 -21.17
N ALA A 120 -1.71 -7.73 -21.41
CA ALA A 120 -1.98 -6.40 -20.86
C ALA A 120 -2.01 -6.46 -19.33
N PRO A 121 -1.39 -5.51 -18.61
CA PRO A 121 -1.34 -5.52 -17.16
C PRO A 121 -2.71 -5.26 -16.52
N ARG A 122 -3.08 -6.11 -15.56
CA ARG A 122 -4.21 -5.90 -14.64
C ARG A 122 -3.82 -4.86 -13.61
N ALA A 123 -4.51 -3.71 -13.65
CA ALA A 123 -4.19 -2.54 -12.84
C ALA A 123 -4.24 -2.78 -11.33
N VAL A 124 -5.14 -3.66 -10.89
CA VAL A 124 -5.30 -4.05 -9.49
C VAL A 124 -5.66 -5.52 -9.39
N GLN A 125 -5.09 -6.23 -8.41
CA GLN A 125 -5.40 -7.62 -8.11
C GLN A 125 -5.28 -7.84 -6.60
N SER A 126 -5.97 -8.84 -6.06
CA SER A 126 -5.72 -9.28 -4.68
C SER A 126 -5.96 -10.77 -4.50
N ALA A 127 -5.40 -11.33 -3.44
CA ALA A 127 -5.68 -12.70 -3.00
C ALA A 127 -5.56 -12.83 -1.48
N ASN A 128 -6.03 -13.96 -0.94
CA ASN A 128 -5.89 -14.29 0.47
C ASN A 128 -4.46 -14.75 0.80
N THR A 129 -3.99 -14.37 1.98
CA THR A 129 -2.74 -14.86 2.58
C THR A 129 -3.04 -15.83 3.72
N ALA A 130 -2.01 -16.48 4.26
CA ALA A 130 -2.06 -17.28 5.47
C ALA A 130 -1.85 -16.45 6.75
N PHE A 131 -1.73 -15.12 6.63
CA PHE A 131 -1.59 -14.25 7.80
C PHE A 131 -2.93 -14.12 8.52
N ASN A 132 -2.99 -14.49 9.80
CA ASN A 132 -4.18 -14.50 10.65
C ASN A 132 -5.40 -15.12 9.94
N VAL A 133 -5.28 -16.37 9.50
CA VAL A 133 -6.40 -17.11 8.91
C VAL A 133 -7.52 -17.28 9.93
N GLY A 134 -8.74 -16.90 9.55
CA GLY A 134 -9.93 -17.06 10.37
C GLY A 134 -10.58 -18.44 10.20
N SER A 135 -11.68 -18.66 10.90
CA SER A 135 -12.52 -19.86 10.74
C SER A 135 -13.16 -19.97 9.35
N ASP A 136 -13.23 -18.86 8.61
CA ASP A 136 -13.65 -18.77 7.22
C ASP A 136 -12.59 -19.27 6.22
N GLY A 137 -11.40 -19.65 6.70
CA GLY A 137 -10.28 -20.08 5.87
C GLY A 137 -9.62 -18.95 5.08
N GLN A 138 -9.98 -17.70 5.37
CA GLN A 138 -9.40 -16.52 4.74
C GLN A 138 -8.48 -15.81 5.72
N GLY A 139 -7.32 -15.35 5.27
CA GLY A 139 -6.44 -14.47 6.04
C GLY A 139 -6.51 -13.03 5.57
N SER A 140 -5.50 -12.27 5.95
CA SER A 140 -5.25 -10.92 5.41
C SER A 140 -5.09 -10.97 3.89
N LYS A 141 -5.50 -9.91 3.19
CA LYS A 141 -5.34 -9.77 1.75
C LYS A 141 -3.92 -9.36 1.39
N TYR A 142 -3.47 -9.86 0.24
CA TYR A 142 -2.35 -9.34 -0.53
C TYR A 142 -2.92 -8.51 -1.67
N LEU A 143 -2.47 -7.27 -1.84
CA LEU A 143 -2.98 -6.34 -2.85
C LEU A 143 -1.86 -5.93 -3.80
N VAL A 144 -2.07 -6.11 -5.10
CA VAL A 144 -1.14 -5.72 -6.16
C VAL A 144 -1.71 -4.53 -6.89
N ILE A 145 -0.91 -3.47 -7.07
CA ILE A 145 -1.24 -2.29 -7.86
C ILE A 145 -0.18 -2.11 -8.94
N LYS A 146 -0.63 -1.95 -10.19
CA LYS A 146 0.23 -1.66 -11.34
C LYS A 146 -0.07 -0.27 -11.89
N SER A 147 0.98 0.51 -12.13
CA SER A 147 0.89 1.89 -12.58
C SER A 147 2.28 2.39 -12.99
N MET A 148 2.40 3.42 -13.81
CA MET A 148 3.69 4.09 -14.01
C MET A 148 4.18 4.80 -12.75
N LEU A 149 3.27 5.29 -11.90
CA LEU A 149 3.59 6.22 -10.81
C LEU A 149 3.89 5.56 -9.46
N VAL A 150 3.60 4.26 -9.28
CA VAL A 150 3.83 3.57 -8.00
C VAL A 150 5.32 3.30 -7.72
N GLY A 151 6.18 3.50 -8.73
CA GLY A 151 7.63 3.38 -8.63
C GLY A 151 8.27 4.46 -7.75
N THR A 152 9.41 4.14 -7.15
CA THR A 152 10.17 5.07 -6.29
C THR A 152 11.13 5.96 -7.06
N SER A 153 11.46 5.58 -8.30
CA SER A 153 12.39 6.32 -9.16
C SER A 153 11.85 7.72 -9.49
N THR A 154 12.75 8.70 -9.61
CA THR A 154 12.37 10.06 -10.03
C THR A 154 11.85 10.09 -11.48
N ALA A 155 12.26 9.13 -12.32
CA ALA A 155 11.77 8.99 -13.69
C ALA A 155 10.28 8.60 -13.71
N ALA A 156 9.85 7.71 -12.80
CA ALA A 156 8.48 7.21 -12.69
C ALA A 156 7.43 8.32 -12.54
N ARG A 157 7.82 9.50 -12.04
CA ARG A 157 6.93 10.65 -11.78
C ARG A 157 6.78 11.59 -12.97
N LYS A 158 7.46 11.31 -14.08
CA LYS A 158 7.54 12.18 -15.26
C LYS A 158 6.77 11.57 -16.43
N TRP A 159 6.06 12.42 -17.15
CA TRP A 159 5.40 12.06 -18.40
C TRP A 159 5.31 13.28 -19.32
N THR A 160 5.25 13.05 -20.62
CA THR A 160 5.04 14.10 -21.63
C THR A 160 4.26 13.55 -22.81
N ASN A 161 3.63 14.43 -23.58
CA ASN A 161 2.93 14.07 -24.81
C ASN A 161 3.77 14.51 -26.02
N VAL A 162 3.77 13.68 -27.06
CA VAL A 162 4.43 13.92 -28.33
C VAL A 162 3.40 13.77 -29.43
N ALA A 163 3.23 14.82 -30.23
CA ALA A 163 2.35 14.78 -31.39
C ALA A 163 3.14 15.04 -32.67
N TYR A 164 2.73 14.41 -33.75
CA TYR A 164 3.30 14.59 -35.08
C TYR A 164 2.32 15.35 -35.98
N ALA A 165 2.82 16.35 -36.70
CA ALA A 165 2.04 17.13 -37.66
C ALA A 165 2.95 17.65 -38.78
N ASN A 166 2.46 17.62 -40.02
CA ASN A 166 3.19 18.03 -41.22
C ASN A 166 4.55 17.32 -41.35
N GLY A 167 4.57 16.01 -41.10
CA GLY A 167 5.77 15.18 -41.10
C GLY A 167 6.82 15.53 -40.04
N THR A 168 6.49 16.41 -39.09
CA THR A 168 7.43 16.93 -38.09
C THR A 168 6.92 16.67 -36.67
N ARG A 169 7.86 16.32 -35.78
CA ARG A 169 7.59 16.18 -34.35
C ARG A 169 7.36 17.54 -33.69
N LYS A 170 6.24 17.72 -32.99
CA LYS A 170 6.07 18.89 -32.10
C LYS A 170 7.05 18.82 -30.94
N ALA A 171 7.55 19.97 -30.50
CA ALA A 171 8.43 20.05 -29.34
C ALA A 171 7.73 19.46 -28.11
N THR A 172 8.45 18.66 -27.33
CA THR A 172 7.98 18.15 -26.05
C THR A 172 7.78 19.31 -25.07
N LEU A 173 6.76 19.24 -24.23
CA LEU A 173 6.56 20.22 -23.17
C LEU A 173 7.79 20.26 -22.24
N GLN A 174 8.29 21.47 -21.98
CA GLN A 174 9.31 21.75 -20.98
C GLN A 174 8.66 22.55 -19.86
N TRP A 175 8.71 22.01 -18.65
CA TRP A 175 8.21 22.65 -17.44
C TRP A 175 9.24 23.67 -16.94
N THR A 176 8.76 24.77 -16.36
CA THR A 176 9.61 25.75 -15.67
C THR A 176 10.38 25.10 -14.51
N ASP A 177 9.73 24.15 -13.83
CA ASP A 177 10.35 23.30 -12.82
C ASP A 177 11.12 22.16 -13.52
N SER A 178 12.45 22.23 -13.47
CA SER A 178 13.35 21.26 -14.11
C SER A 178 13.23 19.86 -13.52
N SER A 179 12.72 19.70 -12.30
CA SER A 179 12.50 18.38 -11.69
C SER A 179 11.43 17.56 -12.41
N ARG A 180 10.52 18.21 -13.14
CA ARG A 180 9.46 17.59 -13.94
C ARG A 180 9.90 17.24 -15.36
N ASN A 181 11.03 17.78 -15.81
CA ASN A 181 11.58 17.49 -17.12
C ASN A 181 12.36 16.18 -17.10
N PHE A 182 12.25 15.41 -18.18
CA PHE A 182 13.05 14.20 -18.35
C PHE A 182 14.54 14.52 -18.45
N ALA A 183 15.36 13.73 -17.77
CA ALA A 183 16.79 13.65 -18.06
C ALA A 183 17.00 12.77 -19.31
N SER A 184 18.10 12.98 -20.02
CA SER A 184 18.39 12.25 -21.28
C SER A 184 18.49 10.74 -21.10
N ASP A 185 18.88 10.28 -19.92
CA ASP A 185 19.11 8.89 -19.52
C ASP A 185 17.92 8.26 -18.78
N ASP A 186 16.90 9.04 -18.41
CA ASP A 186 15.67 8.48 -17.81
C ASP A 186 15.08 7.43 -18.77
N ARG A 187 14.74 6.25 -18.25
CA ARG A 187 14.18 5.15 -19.06
C ARG A 187 12.70 5.34 -19.22
N VAL A 188 12.28 5.32 -20.47
CA VAL A 188 10.92 5.64 -20.87
C VAL A 188 10.30 4.50 -21.67
N VAL A 189 8.98 4.50 -21.66
CA VAL A 189 8.14 3.71 -22.55
C VAL A 189 7.19 4.65 -23.26
N VAL A 190 6.81 4.28 -24.48
CA VAL A 190 5.95 5.09 -25.32
C VAL A 190 4.65 4.34 -25.54
N VAL A 191 3.54 5.03 -25.38
CA VAL A 191 2.19 4.51 -25.59
C VAL A 191 1.50 5.35 -26.65
N LYS A 192 0.98 4.71 -27.70
CA LYS A 192 0.15 5.37 -28.71
C LYS A 192 -1.28 5.36 -28.20
N ASN A 193 -1.88 6.54 -28.13
CA ASN A 193 -3.29 6.67 -27.83
C ASN A 193 -4.06 6.79 -29.16
N SER A 194 -4.82 5.78 -29.49
CA SER A 194 -5.80 5.81 -30.57
C SER A 194 -7.17 6.07 -29.95
N LEU A 195 -7.61 7.33 -30.01
CA LEU A 195 -8.94 7.73 -29.52
C LEU A 195 -10.03 7.57 -30.59
N THR A 196 -9.64 7.26 -31.84
CA THR A 196 -10.56 7.07 -32.98
C THR A 196 -10.87 5.60 -33.24
N SER A 197 -10.15 4.66 -32.62
CA SER A 197 -10.52 3.24 -32.66
C SER A 197 -11.69 2.98 -31.70
N VAL A 198 -12.56 2.03 -32.07
CA VAL A 198 -13.62 1.53 -31.20
C VAL A 198 -13.34 0.04 -30.94
N PRO A 199 -12.93 -0.35 -29.72
CA PRO A 199 -12.68 0.51 -28.56
C PRO A 199 -11.41 1.38 -28.69
N PRO A 200 -11.30 2.48 -27.92
CA PRO A 200 -10.07 3.26 -27.84
C PRO A 200 -8.91 2.33 -27.47
N ALA A 201 -7.72 2.58 -28.03
CA ALA A 201 -6.58 1.71 -27.82
C ALA A 201 -5.40 2.50 -27.25
N ARG A 202 -4.78 1.95 -26.19
CA ARG A 202 -3.50 2.40 -25.66
C ARG A 202 -2.47 1.32 -25.96
N GLN A 203 -1.78 1.47 -27.08
CA GLN A 203 -0.83 0.46 -27.55
C GLN A 203 0.57 0.80 -27.07
N LEU A 204 1.26 -0.17 -26.47
CA LEU A 204 2.68 -0.05 -26.17
C LEU A 204 3.49 -0.08 -27.48
N LEU A 205 4.35 0.90 -27.69
CA LEU A 205 5.25 0.93 -28.84
C LEU A 205 6.48 0.07 -28.56
N THR A 206 6.89 -0.63 -29.60
CA THR A 206 8.10 -1.46 -29.59
C THR A 206 8.91 -1.18 -30.85
N SER A 207 10.22 -1.32 -30.73
CA SER A 207 11.16 -1.23 -31.85
C SER A 207 12.19 -2.34 -31.69
N ALA A 208 12.39 -3.14 -32.75
CA ALA A 208 13.29 -4.31 -32.74
C ALA A 208 13.06 -5.27 -31.55
N GLY A 209 11.81 -5.44 -31.10
CA GLY A 209 11.47 -6.32 -29.97
C GLY A 209 11.65 -5.70 -28.58
N THR A 210 12.15 -4.47 -28.49
CA THR A 210 12.32 -3.70 -27.24
C THR A 210 11.21 -2.68 -27.02
N PHE A 211 10.71 -2.56 -25.79
CA PHE A 211 9.63 -1.64 -25.40
C PHE A 211 10.10 -0.37 -24.69
N SER A 212 11.38 -0.31 -24.29
CA SER A 212 11.94 0.83 -23.56
C SER A 212 13.23 1.31 -24.20
N THR A 213 13.50 2.60 -24.02
CA THR A 213 14.72 3.29 -24.43
C THR A 213 14.97 4.46 -23.47
N THR A 214 16.08 5.17 -23.63
CA THR A 214 16.33 6.42 -22.90
C THR A 214 15.50 7.55 -23.49
N PHE A 215 15.18 8.57 -22.69
CA PHE A 215 14.41 9.72 -23.20
C PHE A 215 15.12 10.43 -24.36
N ALA A 216 16.45 10.51 -24.39
CA ALA A 216 17.16 11.05 -25.55
C ALA A 216 16.84 10.32 -26.88
N ASN A 217 16.48 9.05 -26.80
CA ASN A 217 16.24 8.17 -27.95
C ASN A 217 14.79 7.71 -28.08
N PHE A 218 13.81 8.31 -27.38
CA PHE A 218 12.42 7.83 -27.40
C PHE A 218 11.81 7.77 -28.81
N THR A 219 12.30 8.61 -29.73
CA THR A 219 11.82 8.66 -31.12
C THR A 219 12.09 7.38 -31.90
N THR A 220 13.01 6.52 -31.46
CA THR A 220 13.23 5.19 -32.07
C THR A 220 12.04 4.25 -31.91
N LEU A 221 11.14 4.53 -30.95
CA LEU A 221 9.89 3.80 -30.72
C LEU A 221 8.72 4.38 -31.54
N THR A 222 8.89 5.55 -32.16
CA THR A 222 7.85 6.23 -32.92
C THR A 222 8.23 6.41 -34.39
N THR A 223 9.04 5.51 -34.97
CA THR A 223 9.51 5.66 -36.36
C THR A 223 8.39 5.55 -37.38
N ASN A 224 7.39 4.70 -37.13
CA ASN A 224 6.21 4.51 -37.97
C ASN A 224 5.04 5.36 -37.44
N HIS A 225 5.15 6.68 -37.55
CA HIS A 225 4.09 7.63 -37.17
C HIS A 225 3.41 8.23 -38.41
N LEU A 226 2.14 8.59 -38.24
CA LEU A 226 1.38 9.38 -39.21
C LEU A 226 1.12 10.79 -38.66
N ASP A 227 0.82 11.71 -39.57
CA ASP A 227 0.34 13.04 -39.17
C ASP A 227 -0.97 12.92 -38.39
N GLY A 228 -1.02 13.58 -37.23
CA GLY A 228 -2.13 13.48 -36.28
C GLY A 228 -1.94 12.42 -35.20
N ASP A 229 -0.92 11.56 -35.27
CA ASP A 229 -0.62 10.63 -34.20
C ASP A 229 -0.19 11.37 -32.92
N SER A 230 -0.73 10.92 -31.78
CA SER A 230 -0.35 11.37 -30.44
C SER A 230 0.17 10.19 -29.62
N TYR A 231 1.32 10.42 -28.98
CA TYR A 231 2.04 9.48 -28.15
C TYR A 231 2.20 10.06 -26.75
N GLU A 232 2.10 9.20 -25.75
CA GLU A 232 2.46 9.52 -24.38
C GLU A 232 3.77 8.82 -24.04
N VAL A 233 4.72 9.59 -23.52
CA VAL A 233 6.01 9.10 -23.06
C VAL A 233 5.99 9.09 -21.54
N TYR A 234 6.12 7.90 -20.95
CA TYR A 234 6.13 7.70 -19.51
C TYR A 234 7.53 7.31 -19.06
N GLY A 235 8.03 7.92 -17.99
CA GLY A 235 9.19 7.41 -17.29
C GLY A 235 8.83 6.20 -16.46
N VAL A 236 9.72 5.21 -16.41
CA VAL A 236 9.53 3.99 -15.62
C VAL A 236 10.57 3.93 -14.51
N ASP A 237 11.85 3.98 -14.88
CA ASP A 237 12.99 3.96 -13.96
C ASP A 237 14.20 4.68 -14.60
N ARG A 238 15.37 4.61 -13.97
CA ARG A 238 16.68 5.02 -14.49
C ARG A 238 17.54 3.83 -14.93
N VAL A 239 17.17 2.62 -14.54
CA VAL A 239 17.75 1.37 -15.05
C VAL A 239 16.85 0.77 -16.13
N ASP A 240 17.41 -0.12 -16.96
CA ASP A 240 16.63 -0.84 -17.98
C ASP A 240 15.42 -1.52 -17.35
N PRO A 241 14.19 -1.11 -17.71
CA PRO A 241 13.00 -1.62 -17.05
C PRO A 241 12.72 -3.04 -17.49
N SER A 242 12.49 -3.92 -16.53
CA SER A 242 12.09 -5.31 -16.78
C SER A 242 10.64 -5.42 -17.31
N ALA A 243 9.77 -4.48 -16.94
CA ALA A 243 8.37 -4.40 -17.32
C ALA A 243 8.01 -2.99 -17.81
N PRO A 244 7.03 -2.82 -18.71
CA PRO A 244 6.64 -1.51 -19.23
C PRO A 244 5.80 -0.69 -18.23
N PHE A 245 5.90 -0.95 -16.93
CA PHE A 245 5.17 -0.29 -15.85
C PHE A 245 5.84 -0.61 -14.51
N ASN A 246 5.51 0.18 -13.47
CA ASN A 246 5.88 -0.14 -12.10
C ASN A 246 4.78 -0.99 -11.42
N ARG A 247 5.19 -1.79 -10.43
CA ARG A 247 4.29 -2.61 -9.60
C ARG A 247 4.60 -2.35 -8.12
N ALA A 248 3.55 -2.19 -7.32
CA ALA A 248 3.64 -2.11 -5.88
C ALA A 248 2.68 -3.11 -5.23
N ASP A 249 3.19 -3.87 -4.28
CA ASP A 249 2.48 -4.93 -3.59
C ASP A 249 2.32 -4.56 -2.11
N PHE A 250 1.11 -4.67 -1.59
CA PHE A 250 0.74 -4.33 -0.23
C PHE A 250 0.32 -5.56 0.53
N TYR A 251 0.91 -5.77 1.70
CA TYR A 251 0.66 -6.94 2.52
C TYR A 251 1.09 -6.71 3.96
N VAL A 252 0.46 -7.44 4.87
CA VAL A 252 0.81 -7.44 6.29
C VAL A 252 1.68 -8.66 6.55
N MET A 253 2.85 -8.49 7.15
CA MET A 253 3.67 -9.61 7.61
C MET A 253 4.33 -9.30 8.95
N THR A 254 4.61 -10.34 9.74
CA THR A 254 5.46 -10.21 10.92
C THR A 254 6.92 -10.30 10.48
N PRO A 255 7.73 -9.25 10.67
CA PRO A 255 9.14 -9.29 10.30
C PRO A 255 9.93 -10.24 11.22
N ALA A 256 11.00 -10.85 10.70
CA ALA A 256 11.86 -11.74 11.47
C ALA A 256 12.60 -11.01 12.62
N SER A 257 12.83 -9.71 12.47
CA SER A 257 13.44 -8.82 13.47
C SER A 257 12.91 -7.41 13.30
N GLY A 258 12.89 -6.61 14.38
CA GLY A 258 12.48 -5.21 14.31
C GLY A 258 10.97 -4.98 14.41
N MET A 259 10.20 -5.98 14.85
CA MET A 259 8.80 -5.77 15.24
C MET A 259 8.76 -4.86 16.49
N PRO A 260 7.97 -3.78 16.51
CA PRO A 260 7.83 -2.94 17.70
C PRO A 260 7.31 -3.73 18.90
N ALA A 261 7.91 -3.48 20.07
CA ALA A 261 7.61 -4.24 21.30
C ALA A 261 6.22 -3.92 21.88
N GLU A 262 5.66 -2.77 21.50
CA GLU A 262 4.30 -2.36 21.84
C GLU A 262 3.21 -3.13 21.10
N CYS A 263 3.54 -3.80 19.99
CA CYS A 263 2.56 -4.49 19.19
C CYS A 263 2.03 -5.75 19.88
N ALA A 264 0.74 -6.01 19.71
CA ALA A 264 0.09 -7.20 20.21
C ALA A 264 0.66 -8.45 19.51
N PRO A 265 0.65 -9.62 20.17
CA PRO A 265 1.01 -10.88 19.52
C PRO A 265 0.18 -11.11 18.25
N HIS A 266 0.77 -11.81 17.27
CA HIS A 266 0.13 -12.10 15.98
C HIS A 266 -0.34 -10.85 15.19
N THR A 267 0.29 -9.71 15.42
CA THR A 267 0.21 -8.55 14.51
C THR A 267 1.46 -8.47 13.65
N GLY A 268 1.40 -7.66 12.60
CA GLY A 268 2.48 -7.42 11.67
C GLY A 268 2.60 -5.95 11.29
N ILE A 269 3.45 -5.71 10.30
CA ILE A 269 3.63 -4.40 9.70
C ILE A 269 3.03 -4.46 8.29
N LEU A 270 2.26 -3.44 7.93
CA LEU A 270 1.83 -3.22 6.55
C LEU A 270 3.03 -2.75 5.74
N TYR A 271 3.44 -3.53 4.75
CA TYR A 271 4.51 -3.17 3.83
C TYR A 271 3.95 -2.76 2.47
N LYS A 272 4.65 -1.82 1.83
CA LYS A 272 4.63 -1.59 0.38
C LYS A 272 5.92 -2.15 -0.21
N GLY A 273 5.83 -3.20 -1.02
CA GLY A 273 6.93 -3.74 -1.81
C GLY A 273 6.90 -3.16 -3.22
N VAL A 274 7.91 -2.37 -3.62
CA VAL A 274 8.01 -1.81 -4.97
C VAL A 274 8.94 -2.65 -5.82
N LEU A 275 8.48 -3.05 -7.02
CA LEU A 275 9.24 -3.88 -7.94
C LEU A 275 10.58 -3.22 -8.29
N ASN A 276 11.67 -3.96 -8.14
CA ASN A 276 12.99 -3.57 -8.58
C ASN A 276 13.22 -4.08 -10.00
N HIS A 277 13.37 -3.16 -10.95
CA HIS A 277 13.54 -3.50 -12.37
C HIS A 277 14.86 -4.21 -12.71
N ALA A 278 15.90 -4.11 -11.87
CA ALA A 278 17.18 -4.77 -12.12
C ALA A 278 17.17 -6.24 -11.67
N THR A 279 16.51 -6.55 -10.55
CA THR A 279 16.56 -7.89 -9.93
C THR A 279 15.24 -8.67 -10.04
N GLY A 280 14.13 -7.99 -10.34
CA GLY A 280 12.78 -8.56 -10.23
C GLY A 280 12.29 -8.71 -8.78
N SER A 281 13.08 -8.26 -7.79
CA SER A 281 12.79 -8.28 -6.34
C SER A 281 11.81 -7.18 -5.92
N PHE A 282 11.44 -7.12 -4.63
CA PHE A 282 10.79 -5.96 -4.05
C PHE A 282 11.71 -5.17 -3.13
N THR A 283 11.59 -3.85 -3.16
CA THR A 283 12.08 -2.97 -2.09
C THR A 283 10.93 -2.71 -1.13
N GLN A 284 11.05 -3.19 0.12
CA GLN A 284 9.99 -3.08 1.12
C GLN A 284 10.06 -1.73 1.86
N ILE A 285 8.90 -1.12 2.05
CA ILE A 285 8.71 0.13 2.79
C ILE A 285 7.64 -0.13 3.86
N PRO A 286 7.97 -0.09 5.16
CA PRO A 286 6.96 -0.20 6.22
C PRO A 286 6.06 1.04 6.21
N LEU A 287 4.75 0.83 6.34
CA LEU A 287 3.73 1.89 6.27
C LEU A 287 2.95 2.06 7.57
N LEU A 288 2.62 0.96 8.24
CA LEU A 288 1.82 0.97 9.46
C LEU A 288 2.16 -0.24 10.31
N ASP A 289 2.46 -0.01 11.57
CA ASP A 289 2.78 -1.05 12.54
C ASP A 289 1.52 -1.60 13.23
N CYS A 290 1.70 -2.74 13.91
CA CYS A 290 0.67 -3.35 14.74
C CYS A 290 -0.65 -3.68 14.01
N VAL A 291 -0.55 -4.09 12.75
CA VAL A 291 -1.69 -4.44 11.89
C VAL A 291 -2.05 -5.91 12.08
N ALA A 292 -3.31 -6.18 12.40
CA ALA A 292 -3.85 -7.54 12.55
C ALA A 292 -4.48 -8.06 11.26
N ASP A 293 -5.08 -7.19 10.45
CA ASP A 293 -5.77 -7.60 9.23
C ASP A 293 -5.82 -6.51 8.15
N LEU A 294 -5.85 -6.93 6.90
CA LEU A 294 -6.06 -6.09 5.72
C LEU A 294 -7.12 -6.76 4.83
N GLN A 295 -8.21 -6.08 4.53
CA GLN A 295 -9.25 -6.54 3.61
C GLN A 295 -9.46 -5.55 2.48
N VAL A 296 -9.76 -6.06 1.29
CA VAL A 296 -9.96 -5.26 0.07
C VAL A 296 -11.30 -5.63 -0.55
N VAL A 297 -12.08 -4.60 -0.91
CA VAL A 297 -13.38 -4.71 -1.56
C VAL A 297 -13.39 -3.81 -2.79
N TYR A 298 -13.90 -4.31 -3.90
CA TYR A 298 -13.97 -3.61 -5.18
C TYR A 298 -15.42 -3.25 -5.47
N GLY A 299 -15.72 -1.97 -5.57
CA GLY A 299 -16.98 -1.48 -6.11
C GLY A 299 -16.93 -1.53 -7.63
N VAL A 300 -17.84 -2.27 -8.24
CA VAL A 300 -17.88 -2.49 -9.69
C VAL A 300 -19.19 -2.00 -10.31
N ASP A 301 -19.12 -1.59 -11.59
CA ASP A 301 -20.28 -1.50 -12.47
C ASP A 301 -20.52 -2.86 -13.14
N ALA A 302 -21.16 -3.77 -12.41
CA ALA A 302 -21.55 -5.09 -12.91
C ALA A 302 -22.58 -5.03 -14.04
N SER A 303 -23.32 -3.92 -14.17
CA SER A 303 -24.29 -3.73 -15.25
C SER A 303 -23.65 -3.34 -16.58
N LEU A 304 -22.35 -3.03 -16.60
CA LEU A 304 -21.63 -2.51 -17.76
C LEU A 304 -22.33 -1.30 -18.40
N SER A 305 -22.99 -0.50 -17.57
CA SER A 305 -23.79 0.64 -18.02
C SER A 305 -22.94 1.75 -18.64
N GLY A 306 -21.63 1.77 -18.37
CA GLY A 306 -20.75 2.85 -18.81
C GLY A 306 -20.95 4.14 -18.01
N THR A 307 -21.71 4.10 -16.91
CA THR A 307 -22.05 5.29 -16.09
C THR A 307 -21.13 5.54 -14.89
N GLY A 308 -20.36 4.53 -14.47
CA GLY A 308 -19.43 4.62 -13.34
C GLY A 308 -20.11 4.44 -12.00
N THR A 309 -21.36 3.96 -12.05
CA THR A 309 -22.17 3.70 -10.87
C THR A 309 -21.80 2.34 -10.31
N VAL A 310 -21.33 2.33 -9.07
CA VAL A 310 -21.12 1.10 -8.31
C VAL A 310 -22.49 0.48 -8.01
N ASN A 311 -22.72 -0.73 -8.50
CA ASN A 311 -23.94 -1.51 -8.27
C ASN A 311 -23.68 -2.89 -7.68
N ASP A 312 -22.42 -3.33 -7.60
CA ASP A 312 -22.01 -4.55 -6.90
C ASP A 312 -20.66 -4.36 -6.20
N HIS A 313 -20.39 -5.19 -5.18
CA HIS A 313 -19.16 -5.19 -4.40
C HIS A 313 -18.54 -6.60 -4.38
N LEU A 314 -17.32 -6.71 -4.90
CA LEU A 314 -16.56 -7.95 -5.00
C LEU A 314 -15.39 -7.97 -4.01
N THR A 315 -15.08 -9.13 -3.43
CA THR A 315 -13.90 -9.34 -2.57
C THR A 315 -12.77 -10.08 -3.27
N ASP A 316 -12.99 -10.43 -4.54
CA ASP A 316 -12.07 -11.15 -5.40
C ASP A 316 -12.27 -10.70 -6.86
N LEU A 317 -11.16 -10.49 -7.56
CA LEU A 317 -11.12 -10.19 -9.00
C LEU A 317 -10.46 -11.32 -9.80
N SER A 318 -10.20 -12.47 -9.17
CA SER A 318 -9.65 -13.64 -9.84
C SER A 318 -10.49 -14.01 -11.06
N GLY A 319 -9.81 -14.36 -12.16
CA GLY A 319 -10.45 -14.68 -13.43
C GLY A 319 -10.90 -13.48 -14.28
N LYS A 320 -10.90 -12.24 -13.78
CA LYS A 320 -11.18 -11.06 -14.61
C LYS A 320 -9.98 -10.68 -15.48
N SER A 321 -10.25 -10.33 -16.75
CA SER A 321 -9.23 -9.84 -17.66
C SER A 321 -8.79 -8.41 -17.29
N ALA A 322 -7.65 -7.96 -17.82
CA ALA A 322 -7.21 -6.56 -17.66
C ALA A 322 -8.22 -5.56 -18.24
N GLU A 323 -8.95 -5.96 -19.29
CA GLU A 323 -10.01 -5.14 -19.89
C GLU A 323 -11.23 -5.06 -18.98
N ASP A 324 -11.69 -6.19 -18.43
CA ASP A 324 -12.82 -6.20 -17.49
C ASP A 324 -12.52 -5.34 -16.26
N ILE A 325 -11.31 -5.44 -15.71
CA ILE A 325 -10.91 -4.64 -14.55
C ILE A 325 -10.93 -3.15 -14.89
N ARG A 326 -10.43 -2.75 -16.06
CA ARG A 326 -10.47 -1.35 -16.50
C ARG A 326 -11.89 -0.83 -16.69
N ASN A 327 -12.77 -1.65 -17.24
CA ASN A 327 -14.12 -1.22 -17.62
C ASN A 327 -15.14 -1.36 -16.49
N GLN A 328 -14.88 -2.19 -15.47
CA GLN A 328 -15.84 -2.49 -14.40
C GLN A 328 -15.45 -1.92 -13.04
N VAL A 329 -14.15 -1.79 -12.70
CA VAL A 329 -13.75 -1.35 -11.36
C VAL A 329 -13.84 0.17 -11.23
N CYS A 330 -14.85 0.64 -10.53
CA CYS A 330 -15.09 2.07 -10.30
C CYS A 330 -14.52 2.55 -8.95
N GLU A 331 -14.41 1.66 -7.98
CA GLU A 331 -14.03 2.00 -6.61
C GLU A 331 -13.21 0.88 -5.95
N ILE A 332 -12.19 1.25 -5.17
CA ILE A 332 -11.41 0.33 -4.36
C ILE A 332 -11.53 0.78 -2.91
N ARG A 333 -11.97 -0.15 -2.05
CA ARG A 333 -12.11 0.03 -0.61
C ARG A 333 -11.10 -0.87 0.10
N VAL A 334 -10.37 -0.29 1.03
CA VAL A 334 -9.41 -1.01 1.87
C VAL A 334 -9.77 -0.80 3.33
N TYR A 335 -9.84 -1.90 4.08
CA TYR A 335 -10.11 -1.92 5.51
C TYR A 335 -8.90 -2.51 6.21
N LEU A 336 -8.30 -1.76 7.13
CA LEU A 336 -7.16 -2.22 7.92
C LEU A 336 -7.50 -2.24 9.39
N LEU A 337 -7.31 -3.37 10.05
CA LEU A 337 -7.40 -3.50 11.49
C LEU A 337 -6.02 -3.36 12.11
N SER A 338 -5.84 -2.35 12.95
CA SER A 338 -4.61 -2.09 13.71
C SER A 338 -4.96 -1.77 15.16
N HIS A 339 -3.95 -1.63 16.02
CA HIS A 339 -4.15 -1.01 17.33
C HIS A 339 -3.20 0.17 17.56
N GLU A 340 -3.61 1.08 18.43
CA GLU A 340 -2.85 2.30 18.75
C GLU A 340 -2.22 2.22 20.13
N GLY A 341 -0.97 2.68 20.24
CA GLY A 341 -0.20 2.71 21.48
C GLY A 341 0.15 1.33 22.03
N LYS A 342 0.69 1.31 23.25
CA LYS A 342 1.06 0.08 23.96
C LYS A 342 -0.11 -0.51 24.73
N LYS A 343 0.06 -1.77 25.16
CA LYS A 343 -0.85 -2.48 26.06
C LYS A 343 -1.17 -1.65 27.32
N ASP A 344 -2.46 -1.51 27.60
CA ASP A 344 -3.01 -0.78 28.74
C ASP A 344 -3.91 -1.72 29.57
N LEU A 345 -3.38 -2.17 30.72
CA LEU A 345 -4.10 -3.09 31.62
C LEU A 345 -5.35 -2.44 32.26
N GLY A 346 -5.43 -1.11 32.28
CA GLY A 346 -6.61 -0.38 32.76
C GLY A 346 -7.70 -0.21 31.70
N TYR A 347 -7.42 -0.63 30.46
CA TYR A 347 -8.36 -0.56 29.35
C TYR A 347 -8.93 -1.94 29.03
N THR A 348 -10.22 -1.97 28.68
CA THR A 348 -10.92 -3.17 28.20
C THR A 348 -11.65 -2.83 26.91
N TYR A 349 -11.23 -3.45 25.81
CA TYR A 349 -11.88 -3.35 24.51
C TYR A 349 -13.25 -4.06 24.56
N PRO A 350 -14.32 -3.46 24.02
CA PRO A 350 -15.69 -3.86 24.32
C PRO A 350 -16.14 -5.21 23.71
N SER A 351 -15.50 -5.68 22.63
CA SER A 351 -15.92 -6.88 21.90
C SER A 351 -14.72 -7.63 21.30
N PRO A 352 -14.66 -8.97 21.39
CA PRO A 352 -13.62 -9.75 20.69
C PRO A 352 -13.81 -9.75 19.17
N TYR A 353 -15.01 -9.46 18.68
CA TYR A 353 -15.32 -9.48 17.26
C TYR A 353 -15.24 -8.07 16.68
N VAL A 354 -14.46 -7.92 15.61
CA VAL A 354 -14.31 -6.67 14.84
C VAL A 354 -14.58 -6.94 13.37
N THR A 355 -15.52 -6.22 12.78
CA THR A 355 -15.78 -6.32 11.33
C THR A 355 -14.71 -5.55 10.56
N VAL A 356 -13.89 -6.28 9.79
CA VAL A 356 -12.88 -5.71 8.88
C VAL A 356 -13.46 -5.75 7.46
N GLY A 357 -14.29 -4.75 7.18
CA GLY A 357 -15.13 -4.72 6.00
C GLY A 357 -16.39 -3.89 6.22
N GLU A 358 -17.37 -4.05 5.35
CA GLU A 358 -18.63 -3.31 5.40
C GLU A 358 -19.79 -4.16 4.90
N ASN A 359 -21.00 -3.86 5.39
CA ASN A 359 -22.22 -4.56 4.99
C ASN A 359 -22.87 -3.87 3.78
N PHE A 360 -23.01 -4.60 2.69
CA PHE A 360 -23.71 -4.16 1.49
C PHE A 360 -24.96 -5.01 1.29
N GLY A 361 -26.13 -4.45 1.60
CA GLY A 361 -27.42 -5.10 1.33
C GLY A 361 -27.68 -6.39 2.10
N GLY A 362 -27.09 -6.57 3.28
CA GLY A 362 -27.26 -7.76 4.12
C GLY A 362 -26.10 -8.76 4.06
N SER A 363 -25.08 -8.50 3.22
CA SER A 363 -23.86 -9.30 3.15
C SER A 363 -22.63 -8.47 3.52
N VAL A 364 -21.85 -8.95 4.49
CA VAL A 364 -20.57 -8.34 4.82
C VAL A 364 -19.55 -8.69 3.74
N LYS A 365 -18.93 -7.66 3.15
CA LYS A 365 -17.77 -7.78 2.26
C LYS A 365 -16.52 -7.46 3.06
N GLY A 366 -15.58 -8.39 3.08
CA GLY A 366 -14.46 -8.43 4.03
C GLY A 366 -14.61 -9.66 4.93
N ARG A 367 -14.35 -9.51 6.23
CA ARG A 367 -14.58 -10.58 7.21
C ARG A 367 -14.82 -10.05 8.63
N THR A 368 -15.28 -10.92 9.51
CA THR A 368 -15.28 -10.66 10.96
C THR A 368 -14.01 -11.25 11.55
N PHE A 369 -13.19 -10.40 12.14
CA PHE A 369 -11.96 -10.77 12.84
C PHE A 369 -12.26 -11.08 14.30
N ASP A 370 -11.77 -12.21 14.80
CA ASP A 370 -11.91 -12.63 16.18
C ASP A 370 -10.57 -12.42 16.90
N LEU A 371 -10.50 -11.33 17.66
CA LEU A 371 -9.34 -10.92 18.41
C LEU A 371 -8.90 -12.00 19.41
N GLN A 372 -9.84 -12.73 20.01
CA GLN A 372 -9.50 -13.71 21.03
C GLN A 372 -8.79 -14.93 20.43
N THR A 373 -9.27 -15.43 19.29
CA THR A 373 -8.68 -16.62 18.65
C THR A 373 -7.46 -16.30 17.81
N GLN A 374 -7.40 -15.11 17.19
CA GLN A 374 -6.33 -14.75 16.24
C GLN A 374 -5.17 -13.99 16.90
N VAL A 375 -5.43 -13.10 17.87
CA VAL A 375 -4.38 -12.35 18.60
C VAL A 375 -3.91 -13.15 19.81
N GLY A 376 -4.84 -13.78 20.54
CA GLY A 376 -4.57 -14.56 21.73
C GLY A 376 -5.01 -13.84 23.01
N THR A 377 -4.40 -14.18 24.16
CA THR A 377 -4.76 -13.58 25.45
C THR A 377 -4.45 -12.08 25.49
N ASP A 378 -5.16 -11.34 26.36
CA ASP A 378 -4.95 -9.91 26.60
C ASP A 378 -5.26 -8.96 25.44
N TRP A 379 -5.88 -9.45 24.35
CA TRP A 379 -6.33 -8.62 23.22
C TRP A 379 -7.16 -7.40 23.67
N GLN A 380 -7.93 -7.56 24.74
CA GLN A 380 -8.79 -6.52 25.32
C GLN A 380 -8.02 -5.31 25.87
N HIS A 381 -6.72 -5.46 26.16
CA HIS A 381 -5.88 -4.39 26.69
C HIS A 381 -5.22 -3.54 25.59
N TYR A 382 -5.62 -3.75 24.33
CA TYR A 382 -5.18 -2.96 23.17
C TYR A 382 -6.34 -2.18 22.57
N ARG A 383 -6.05 -0.97 22.06
CA ARG A 383 -7.05 -0.08 21.45
C ARG A 383 -7.14 -0.35 19.95
N TRP A 384 -7.98 -1.31 19.57
CA TRP A 384 -8.17 -1.70 18.17
C TRP A 384 -8.99 -0.67 17.39
N LYS A 385 -8.61 -0.46 16.13
CA LYS A 385 -9.26 0.47 15.23
C LYS A 385 -9.24 -0.05 13.80
N VAL A 386 -10.35 0.16 13.12
CA VAL A 386 -10.46 -0.10 11.68
C VAL A 386 -10.26 1.20 10.92
N HIS A 387 -9.27 1.23 10.04
CA HIS A 387 -9.06 2.30 9.09
C HIS A 387 -9.72 1.94 7.77
N THR A 388 -10.60 2.82 7.29
CA THR A 388 -11.31 2.63 6.02
C THR A 388 -10.82 3.65 5.00
N ILE A 389 -10.30 3.16 3.88
CA ILE A 389 -9.87 3.97 2.74
C ILE A 389 -10.79 3.64 1.57
N VAL A 390 -11.50 4.64 1.06
CA VAL A 390 -12.35 4.52 -0.13
C VAL A 390 -11.80 5.43 -1.22
N VAL A 391 -11.47 4.85 -2.36
CA VAL A 391 -10.84 5.56 -3.47
C VAL A 391 -11.48 5.17 -4.79
N ARG A 392 -11.80 6.18 -5.60
CA ARG A 392 -12.10 6.00 -7.03
C ARG A 392 -10.82 6.22 -7.84
N PRO A 393 -10.27 5.17 -8.49
CA PRO A 393 -9.10 5.30 -9.34
C PRO A 393 -9.35 6.29 -10.48
N LYS A 394 -8.33 7.05 -10.89
CA LYS A 394 -8.48 8.06 -11.94
C LYS A 394 -8.39 7.53 -13.37
N ASN A 395 -7.92 6.29 -13.53
CA ASN A 395 -7.58 5.70 -14.83
C ASN A 395 -8.23 4.33 -15.02
N LEU A 396 -9.17 4.00 -14.14
CA LEU A 396 -10.07 2.87 -14.28
C LEU A 396 -11.48 3.46 -14.35
N PHE A 397 -12.29 2.83 -15.18
CA PHE A 397 -13.63 3.24 -15.56
C PHE A 397 -13.70 4.51 -16.41
#